data_AF-A0A7Y2I4L6-F1
#
_entry.id   AF-A0A7Y2I4L6-F1
#
_cell.length_a   1.000
_cell.length_b   1.000
_cell.length_c   1.000
_cell.angle_alpha   90.00
_cell.angle_beta   90.00
_cell.angle_gamma   90.00
#
_symmetry.space_group_name_H-M   'P 1'
#
loop_
_entity.id
_entity.type
_entity.pdbx_description
1 polymer ?
#
loop_
_entity_poly.entity_id
_entity_poly.type
_entity_poly.pdbx_seq_one_letter_code
_entity_poly.pdbx_strand_id
1 'polypeptide(L)'
;MNSLTTTAEKTGENSGSIIDRWAKTLFVRFMNHIEHGQLKVSDGDEEMIFGTEGDLSAHVTVLDPRFYSKMILGGSVGAGEA
;
A
#
# COMPACT_ATOMS: atom_id res chain seq x y z
N MET A 1 4.46 18.39 38.44
CA MET A 1 3.93 17.02 38.27
C MET A 1 3.66 16.81 36.79
N ASN A 2 4.67 16.35 36.04
CA ASN A 2 4.48 15.94 34.64
C ASN A 2 4.61 14.42 34.62
N SER A 3 3.64 13.74 34.00
CA SER A 3 3.91 12.49 33.29
C SER A 3 2.69 12.02 32.51
N LEU A 4 2.97 11.32 31.41
CA LEU A 4 2.08 10.62 30.48
C LEU A 4 1.61 11.41 29.24
N THR A 5 2.59 11.87 28.45
CA THR A 5 2.40 12.06 26.99
C THR A 5 3.10 10.92 26.27
N THR A 6 2.29 10.07 25.62
CA THR A 6 2.55 9.36 24.36
C THR A 6 3.95 8.78 24.16
N THR A 7 4.10 7.50 24.50
CA THR A 7 5.08 6.62 23.86
C THR A 7 4.31 5.65 22.96
N ALA A 8 4.08 6.03 21.70
CA ALA A 8 3.84 5.07 20.64
C ALA A 8 5.19 4.85 19.95
N GLU A 9 5.69 3.63 20.13
CA GLU A 9 7.07 3.23 19.92
C GLU A 9 7.37 3.18 18.41
N LYS A 10 8.16 4.14 17.92
CA LYS A 10 8.92 4.02 16.67
C LYS A 10 10.05 3.00 16.89
N THR A 11 9.78 1.73 16.63
CA THR A 11 10.84 0.70 16.62
C THR A 11 10.67 -0.16 15.37
N GLY A 12 11.48 0.12 14.33
CA GLY A 12 11.57 -0.72 13.12
C GLY A 12 11.81 0.02 11.80
N GLU A 13 12.56 1.11 11.77
CA GLU A 13 12.65 1.98 10.57
C GLU A 13 13.50 1.42 9.41
N ASN A 14 14.24 0.32 9.56
CA ASN A 14 15.09 -0.22 8.48
C ASN A 14 14.57 -1.54 7.87
N SER A 15 14.05 -2.46 8.67
CA SER A 15 13.53 -3.75 8.18
C SER A 15 12.17 -3.61 7.50
N GLY A 16 11.35 -2.67 7.96
CA GLY A 16 10.08 -2.32 7.30
C GLY A 16 10.31 -1.97 5.84
N SER A 17 11.15 -0.95 5.58
CA SER A 17 11.36 -0.42 4.23
C SER A 17 11.75 -1.46 3.18
N ILE A 18 12.55 -2.47 3.56
CA ILE A 18 12.95 -3.56 2.65
C ILE A 18 11.76 -4.48 2.35
N ILE A 19 10.99 -4.85 3.38
CA ILE A 19 9.79 -5.69 3.23
C ILE A 19 8.72 -4.93 2.44
N ASP A 20 8.52 -3.65 2.73
CA ASP A 20 7.57 -2.78 2.04
C ASP A 20 7.91 -2.69 0.54
N ARG A 21 9.20 -2.56 0.21
CA ARG A 21 9.67 -2.47 -1.19
C ARG A 21 9.50 -3.79 -1.94
N TRP A 22 9.77 -4.92 -1.28
CA TRP A 22 9.48 -6.24 -1.84
C TRP A 22 7.97 -6.46 -2.02
N ALA A 23 7.16 -6.05 -1.04
CA ALA A 23 5.71 -6.11 -1.10
C ALA A 23 5.14 -5.21 -2.21
N LYS A 24 5.66 -3.99 -2.40
CA LYS A 24 5.31 -3.10 -3.53
C LYS A 24 5.58 -3.81 -4.85
N THR A 25 6.71 -4.52 -4.96
CA THR A 25 7.03 -5.30 -6.17
C THR A 25 6.01 -6.41 -6.42
N LEU A 26 5.59 -7.15 -5.39
CA LEU A 26 4.55 -8.18 -5.53
C LEU A 26 3.17 -7.58 -5.86
N PHE A 27 2.81 -6.48 -5.20
CA PHE A 27 1.59 -5.73 -5.47
C PHE A 27 1.51 -5.34 -6.94
N VAL A 28 2.55 -4.70 -7.47
CA VAL A 28 2.63 -4.31 -8.89
C VAL A 28 2.43 -5.52 -9.80
N ARG A 29 3.07 -6.65 -9.49
CA ARG A 29 2.92 -7.89 -10.28
C ARG A 29 1.49 -8.40 -10.27
N PHE A 30 0.79 -8.37 -9.12
CA PHE A 30 -0.60 -8.81 -9.03
C PHE A 30 -1.55 -7.85 -9.74
N MET A 31 -1.39 -6.54 -9.57
CA MET A 31 -2.24 -5.55 -10.22
C MET A 31 -2.04 -5.54 -11.74
N ASN A 32 -0.85 -5.93 -12.25
CA ASN A 32 -0.63 -6.08 -13.68
C ASN A 32 -1.44 -7.22 -14.34
N HIS A 33 -2.11 -8.07 -13.55
CA HIS A 33 -3.06 -9.07 -14.05
C HIS A 33 -4.51 -8.57 -14.11
N ILE A 34 -4.78 -7.28 -13.86
CA ILE A 34 -6.12 -6.71 -14.03
C ILE A 34 -6.45 -6.69 -15.53
N GLU A 35 -7.37 -7.56 -15.95
CA GLU A 35 -7.87 -7.62 -17.34
C GLU A 35 -9.12 -6.77 -17.57
N HIS A 36 -9.86 -6.45 -16.49
CA HIS A 36 -11.14 -5.75 -16.56
C HIS A 36 -11.13 -4.51 -15.67
N GLY A 37 -11.29 -3.34 -16.31
CA GLY A 37 -11.29 -2.04 -15.64
C GLY A 37 -9.88 -1.49 -15.40
N GLN A 38 -9.84 -0.34 -14.73
CA GLN A 38 -8.62 0.42 -14.49
C GLN A 38 -8.42 0.67 -12.99
N LEU A 39 -7.22 0.45 -12.50
CA LEU A 39 -6.80 0.83 -11.15
C LEU A 39 -5.68 1.85 -11.23
N LYS A 40 -5.91 3.05 -10.68
CA LYS A 40 -4.88 4.07 -10.47
C LYS A 40 -4.41 4.03 -9.03
N VAL A 41 -3.10 4.06 -8.82
CA VAL A 41 -2.48 4.07 -7.50
C VAL A 41 -1.52 5.24 -7.42
N SER A 42 -1.77 6.16 -6.50
CA SER A 42 -0.89 7.30 -6.21
C SER A 42 -0.10 7.03 -4.93
N ASP A 43 1.22 7.02 -5.03
CA ASP A 43 2.20 6.72 -3.98
C ASP A 43 3.14 7.92 -3.84
N GLY A 44 2.72 8.94 -3.09
CA GLY A 44 3.40 10.24 -3.08
C GLY A 44 3.35 10.90 -4.46
N ASP A 45 4.53 11.13 -5.05
CA ASP A 45 4.70 11.69 -6.40
C ASP A 45 4.69 10.62 -7.51
N GLU A 46 4.69 9.33 -7.16
CA GLU A 46 4.58 8.24 -8.13
C GLU A 46 3.11 7.91 -8.43
N GLU A 47 2.77 7.84 -9.72
CA GLU A 47 1.49 7.33 -10.18
C GLU A 47 1.67 6.03 -10.96
N MET A 48 0.91 5.01 -10.58
CA MET A 48 0.88 3.71 -11.26
C MET A 48 -0.53 3.46 -11.78
N ILE A 49 -0.64 3.00 -13.02
CA ILE A 49 -1.91 2.68 -13.67
C ILE A 49 -1.86 1.21 -14.09
N PHE A 50 -2.89 0.46 -13.69
CA PHE A 50 -3.05 -0.96 -13.99
C PHE A 50 -4.36 -1.22 -14.72
N GLY A 51 -4.36 -2.22 -15.60
CA GLY A 51 -5.52 -2.59 -16.40
C GLY A 51 -5.77 -1.66 -17.59
N THR A 52 -7.01 -1.64 -18.07
CA THR A 52 -7.42 -0.88 -19.27
C THR A 52 -8.49 0.14 -18.90
N GLU A 53 -8.35 1.35 -19.43
CA GLU A 53 -9.35 2.40 -19.26
C GLU A 53 -10.73 1.94 -19.76
N GLY A 54 -11.75 2.13 -18.94
CA GLY A 54 -13.10 1.67 -19.22
C GLY A 54 -14.08 2.19 -18.18
N ASP A 55 -15.30 1.68 -18.23
CA ASP A 55 -16.41 2.12 -17.37
C ASP A 55 -16.14 1.85 -15.87
N LEU A 56 -15.44 0.75 -15.57
CA LEU A 56 -15.03 0.39 -14.22
C LEU A 56 -13.65 0.94 -13.90
N SER A 57 -13.58 1.92 -13.00
CA SER A 57 -12.33 2.51 -12.55
C SER A 57 -12.27 2.68 -11.03
N ALA A 58 -11.07 2.53 -10.47
CA ALA A 58 -10.78 2.74 -9.06
C ALA A 58 -9.50 3.56 -8.89
N HIS A 59 -9.43 4.35 -7.83
CA HIS A 59 -8.26 5.13 -7.46
C HIS A 59 -7.90 4.86 -6.00
N VAL A 60 -6.63 4.55 -5.76
CA VAL A 60 -6.07 4.28 -4.42
C VAL A 60 -4.96 5.27 -4.16
N THR A 61 -5.02 5.95 -3.01
CA THR A 61 -3.94 6.83 -2.56
C THR A 61 -3.23 6.15 -1.40
N VAL A 62 -1.94 5.87 -1.57
CA VAL A 62 -1.10 5.26 -0.55
C VAL A 62 -0.57 6.35 0.37
N LEU A 63 -1.02 6.33 1.62
CA LEU A 63 -0.62 7.30 2.63
C LEU A 63 0.66 6.89 3.37
N ASP A 64 0.89 5.57 3.48
CA ASP A 64 2.07 5.01 4.12
C ASP A 64 2.57 3.76 3.36
N PRO A 65 3.88 3.61 3.14
CA PRO A 65 4.44 2.50 2.37
C PRO A 65 4.19 1.12 2.99
N ARG A 66 3.83 1.03 4.28
CA ARG A 66 3.42 -0.23 4.91
C ARG A 66 2.09 -0.75 4.38
N PHE A 67 1.34 0.06 3.61
CA PHE A 67 0.16 -0.39 2.89
C PHE A 67 0.44 -1.66 2.08
N TYR A 68 1.54 -1.69 1.31
CA TYR A 68 1.85 -2.84 0.45
C TYR A 68 2.12 -4.11 1.27
N SER A 69 2.89 -4.01 2.35
CA SER A 69 3.19 -5.15 3.20
C SER A 69 1.95 -5.64 3.96
N LYS A 70 1.09 -4.73 4.43
CA LYS A 70 -0.21 -5.05 5.04
C LYS A 70 -1.18 -5.71 4.08
N MET A 71 -1.29 -5.20 2.85
CA MET A 71 -2.15 -5.74 1.80
C MET A 71 -1.72 -7.15 1.38
N ILE A 72 -0.41 -7.35 1.14
CA ILE A 72 0.11 -8.65 0.68
C ILE A 72 0.06 -9.72 1.79
N LEU A 73 0.38 -9.35 3.03
CA LEU A 73 0.41 -10.30 4.16
C LEU A 73 -0.97 -10.55 4.78
N GLY A 74 -1.83 -9.54 4.79
CA GLY A 74 -3.18 -9.60 5.38
C GLY A 74 -4.30 -9.91 4.40
N GLY A 75 -3.99 -10.03 3.11
CA GLY A 75 -4.98 -10.29 2.06
C GLY A 75 -6.05 -9.18 1.97
N SER A 76 -7.29 -9.56 1.67
CA SER A 76 -8.40 -8.61 1.53
C SER A 76 -8.71 -7.83 2.83
N VAL A 77 -8.51 -8.46 3.99
CA VAL A 77 -8.70 -7.82 5.30
C VAL A 77 -7.61 -6.78 5.54
N GLY A 78 -6.36 -7.16 5.31
CA GLY A 78 -5.22 -6.24 5.39
C GLY A 78 -5.31 -5.06 4.41
N ALA A 79 -5.95 -5.24 3.26
CA ALA A 79 -6.21 -4.16 2.31
C ALA A 79 -7.24 -3.13 2.80
N GLY A 80 -8.17 -3.53 3.66
CA GLY A 80 -9.21 -2.64 4.21
C GLY A 80 -8.81 -1.91 5.49
N GLU A 81 -7.86 -2.46 6.26
CA GLU A 81 -7.37 -1.87 7.52
C GLU A 81 -6.19 -0.90 7.34
N ALA A 82 -5.54 -0.92 6.16
CA ALA A 82 -4.35 -0.15 5.86
C ALA A 82 -4.64 1.31 5.46
#